data_AF-A0A6G3DKN0-F1
#
_entry.id   AF-A0A6G3DKN0-F1
#
_cell.length_a   1.000
_cell.length_b   1.000
_cell.length_c   1.000
_cell.angle_alpha   90.00
_cell.angle_beta   90.00
_cell.angle_gamma   90.00
#
_symmetry.space_group_name_H-M   'P 1'
#
loop_
_entity.id
_entity.type
_entity.pdbx_description
1 polymer ?
#
loop_
_entity_poly.entity_id
_entity_poly.type
_entity_poly.pdbx_seq_one_letter_code
_entity_poly.pdbx_strand_id
1 'polypeptide(L)'
;PDAWRMLHLHARTHGERFAAEVAAMREEIVAFVTQLIAAAARDAHRDPHLPEGEVAGLAEALVGAAESLADWAGATEGVTAKQAAATLMNFAWAGLGDLMAGRPWSPPEDSEPVPDAEGVPDSEPVAQAAG
;
A
#
# COMPACT_ATOMS: atom_id res chain seq x y z
N PRO A 1 32.08 3.32 -25.11
CA PRO A 1 31.98 2.03 -24.40
C PRO A 1 32.73 1.97 -23.05
N ASP A 2 33.80 2.75 -22.86
CA ASP A 2 34.62 2.71 -21.63
C ASP A 2 34.18 3.67 -20.51
N ALA A 3 33.39 4.71 -20.83
CA ALA A 3 32.88 5.67 -19.84
C ALA A 3 31.91 5.05 -18.81
N TRP A 4 31.07 4.11 -19.23
CA TRP A 4 30.13 3.41 -18.35
C TRP A 4 30.84 2.49 -17.34
N ARG A 5 31.97 1.89 -17.71
CA ARG A 5 32.79 1.06 -16.81
C ARG A 5 33.52 1.89 -15.75
N MET A 6 33.95 3.12 -16.08
CA MET A 6 34.54 4.03 -15.10
C MET A 6 33.52 4.55 -14.07
N LEU A 7 32.28 4.85 -14.48
CA LEU A 7 31.19 5.19 -13.55
C LEU A 7 30.88 4.03 -12.58
N HIS A 8 30.90 2.79 -13.07
CA HIS A 8 30.61 1.63 -12.26
C HIS A 8 31.73 1.30 -11.23
N LEU A 9 32.98 1.66 -11.53
CA LEU A 9 34.12 1.42 -10.64
C LEU A 9 34.28 2.50 -9.55
N HIS A 10 33.94 3.77 -9.84
CA HIS A 10 33.94 4.87 -8.85
C HIS A 10 32.74 4.84 -7.89
N ALA A 11 31.68 4.11 -8.25
CA ALA A 11 30.49 3.94 -7.42
C ALA A 11 30.76 3.21 -6.09
N ARG A 12 31.92 2.57 -5.89
CA ARG A 12 32.17 1.83 -4.63
C ARG A 12 32.62 2.69 -3.45
N THR A 13 33.11 3.90 -3.69
CA THR A 13 33.46 4.90 -2.64
C THR A 13 32.54 6.12 -2.65
N HIS A 14 31.92 6.44 -3.79
CA HIS A 14 30.90 7.49 -3.89
C HIS A 14 29.46 6.96 -3.78
N GLY A 15 29.26 5.64 -3.85
CA GLY A 15 27.94 5.02 -3.88
C GLY A 15 27.17 5.13 -2.57
N GLU A 16 27.84 5.09 -1.41
CA GLU A 16 27.16 5.25 -0.12
C GLU A 16 26.63 6.68 0.06
N ARG A 17 27.44 7.71 -0.23
CA ARG A 17 26.99 9.10 -0.19
C ARG A 17 25.90 9.34 -1.24
N PHE A 18 26.10 8.89 -2.48
CA PHE A 18 25.10 9.07 -3.54
C PHE A 18 23.79 8.34 -3.21
N ALA A 19 23.85 7.14 -2.64
CA ALA A 19 22.67 6.42 -2.15
C ALA A 19 21.98 7.19 -1.03
N ALA A 20 22.73 7.82 -0.12
CA ALA A 20 22.17 8.68 0.92
C ALA A 20 21.49 9.94 0.35
N GLU A 21 22.07 10.59 -0.65
CA GLU A 21 21.44 11.74 -1.33
C GLU A 21 20.16 11.33 -2.08
N VAL A 22 20.17 10.17 -2.74
CA VAL A 22 18.98 9.62 -3.41
C VAL A 22 17.90 9.25 -2.40
N ALA A 23 18.28 8.66 -1.27
CA ALA A 23 17.33 8.35 -0.19
C ALA A 23 16.73 9.63 0.41
N ALA A 24 17.54 10.66 0.66
CA ALA A 24 17.05 11.96 1.14
C ALA A 24 16.10 12.62 0.13
N MET A 25 16.44 12.61 -1.16
CA MET A 25 15.57 13.11 -2.22
C MET A 25 14.25 12.32 -2.29
N ARG A 26 14.30 10.99 -2.10
CA ARG A 26 13.11 10.14 -2.03
C ARG A 26 12.25 10.52 -0.83
N GLU A 27 12.84 10.72 0.35
CA GLU A 27 12.13 11.17 1.55
C GLU A 27 11.43 12.52 1.32
N GLU A 28 12.10 13.48 0.66
CA GLU A 28 11.51 14.77 0.30
C GLU A 28 10.32 14.63 -0.66
N ILE A 29 10.44 13.75 -1.67
CA ILE A 29 9.35 13.46 -2.62
C ILE A 29 8.16 12.83 -1.89
N VAL A 30 8.39 11.83 -1.04
CA VAL A 30 7.34 11.18 -0.23
C VAL A 30 6.65 12.19 0.67
N ALA A 31 7.41 13.05 1.36
CA ALA A 31 6.86 14.09 2.22
C ALA A 31 6.00 15.09 1.43
N PHE A 32 6.44 15.47 0.22
CA PHE A 32 5.66 16.36 -0.65
C PHE A 32 4.37 15.70 -1.14
N VAL A 33 4.42 14.45 -1.59
CA VAL A 33 3.25 13.69 -2.04
C VAL A 33 2.25 13.49 -0.90
N THR A 34 2.74 13.22 0.31
CA THR A 34 1.90 13.11 1.53
C THR A 34 1.08 14.38 1.75
N GLN A 35 1.71 15.56 1.63
CA GLN A 35 1.03 16.84 1.77
C GLN A 35 -0.03 17.07 0.68
N LEU A 36 0.25 16.66 -0.57
CA LEU A 36 -0.72 16.75 -1.66
C LEU A 36 -1.94 15.86 -1.44
N ILE A 37 -1.74 14.61 -0.99
CA ILE A 37 -2.83 13.69 -0.67
C ILE A 37 -3.67 14.24 0.49
N ALA A 38 -3.03 14.73 1.56
CA ALA A 38 -3.73 15.34 2.69
C ALA A 38 -4.53 16.58 2.29
N ALA A 39 -4.05 17.39 1.35
CA ALA A 39 -4.78 18.53 0.81
C ALA A 39 -6.00 18.07 -0.01
N ALA A 40 -5.80 17.12 -0.94
CA ALA A 40 -6.89 16.59 -1.76
C ALA A 40 -7.98 15.91 -0.92
N ALA A 41 -7.60 15.16 0.12
CA ALA A 41 -8.55 14.52 1.04
C ALA A 41 -9.41 15.54 1.80
N ARG A 42 -8.82 16.66 2.25
CA ARG A 42 -9.57 17.75 2.92
C ARG A 42 -10.55 18.45 1.98
N ASP A 43 -10.16 18.65 0.72
CA ASP A 43 -11.03 19.28 -0.27
C ASP A 43 -12.21 18.37 -0.66
N ALA A 44 -11.98 17.05 -0.72
CA ALA A 44 -12.99 16.06 -1.09
C ALA A 44 -13.95 15.71 0.06
N HIS A 45 -13.42 15.55 1.28
CA HIS A 45 -14.16 15.10 2.45
C HIS A 45 -14.28 16.24 3.47
N ARG A 46 -15.42 16.93 3.44
CA ARG A 46 -15.73 17.99 4.42
C ARG A 46 -15.76 17.52 5.89
N ASP A 47 -15.73 16.20 6.15
CA ASP A 47 -15.36 15.48 7.40
C ASP A 47 -15.65 13.97 7.14
N PRO A 48 -14.86 12.97 7.63
CA PRO A 48 -13.61 13.03 8.39
C PRO A 48 -12.33 12.99 7.56
N HIS A 49 -11.29 13.59 8.12
CA HIS A 49 -9.92 13.57 7.59
C HIS A 49 -9.35 12.15 7.61
N LEU A 50 -8.65 11.73 6.55
CA LEU A 50 -7.88 10.48 6.59
C LEU A 50 -6.85 10.54 7.75
N PRO A 51 -6.67 9.46 8.52
CA PRO A 51 -5.60 9.38 9.51
C PRO A 51 -4.22 9.61 8.89
N GLU A 52 -3.33 10.32 9.60
CA GLU A 52 -2.00 10.69 9.08
C GLU A 52 -1.17 9.47 8.61
N GLY A 53 -1.24 8.35 9.34
CA GLY A 53 -0.55 7.12 8.98
C GLY A 53 -1.05 6.50 7.67
N GLU A 54 -2.34 6.65 7.34
CA GLU A 54 -2.91 6.16 6.09
C GLU A 54 -2.44 7.01 4.91
N VAL A 55 -2.39 8.33 5.08
CA VAL A 55 -1.85 9.26 4.05
C VAL A 55 -0.37 8.98 3.77
N ALA A 56 0.43 8.76 4.82
CA ALA A 56 1.85 8.43 4.66
C ALA A 56 2.05 7.09 3.91
N GLY A 57 1.28 6.05 4.25
CA GLY A 57 1.31 4.76 3.56
C GLY A 57 0.93 4.86 2.08
N LEU A 58 -0.08 5.67 1.75
CA LEU A 58 -0.48 5.94 0.36
C LEU A 58 0.61 6.68 -0.42
N ALA A 59 1.29 7.64 0.19
CA ALA A 59 2.39 8.35 -0.44
C ALA A 59 3.58 7.42 -0.75
N GLU A 60 3.98 6.57 0.21
CA GLU A 60 5.02 5.57 0.00
C GLU A 60 4.68 4.61 -1.15
N ALA A 61 3.45 4.11 -1.18
CA ALA A 61 2.98 3.23 -2.25
C ALA A 61 2.99 3.92 -3.62
N LEU A 62 2.55 5.18 -3.70
CA LEU A 62 2.49 5.92 -4.96
C LEU A 62 3.90 6.23 -5.50
N VAL A 63 4.83 6.66 -4.63
CA VAL A 63 6.21 6.95 -5.02
C VAL A 63 6.90 5.67 -5.48
N GLY A 64 6.77 4.55 -4.74
CA GLY A 64 7.34 3.27 -5.14
C GLY A 64 6.79 2.74 -6.47
N ALA A 65 5.50 2.93 -6.74
CA ALA A 65 4.90 2.57 -8.03
C ALA A 65 5.45 3.42 -9.18
N ALA A 66 5.66 4.73 -8.95
CA ALA A 66 6.24 5.63 -9.93
C ALA A 66 7.71 5.28 -10.24
N GLU A 67 8.50 4.98 -9.22
CA GLU A 67 9.89 4.52 -9.35
C GLU A 67 9.96 3.23 -10.19
N SER A 68 9.12 2.24 -9.85
CA SER A 68 9.05 0.97 -10.58
C SER A 68 8.67 1.15 -12.06
N LEU A 69 7.78 2.08 -12.37
CA LEU A 69 7.38 2.39 -13.74
C LEU A 69 8.44 3.16 -14.52
N ALA A 70 9.21 4.02 -13.84
CA ALA A 70 10.34 4.73 -14.43
C ALA A 70 11.45 3.74 -14.83
N ASP A 71 11.78 2.80 -13.94
CA ASP A 71 12.75 1.74 -14.22
C ASP A 71 12.30 0.85 -15.39
N TRP A 72 11.03 0.43 -15.39
CA TRP A 72 10.47 -0.37 -16.48
C TRP A 72 10.50 0.37 -17.82
N ALA A 73 10.14 1.65 -17.85
CA ALA A 73 10.16 2.47 -19.07
C ALA A 73 11.60 2.68 -19.58
N GLY A 74 12.58 2.83 -18.68
CA GLY A 74 13.99 2.96 -19.04
C GLY A 74 14.59 1.66 -19.60
N ALA A 75 14.07 0.51 -19.20
CA ALA A 75 14.52 -0.81 -19.64
C ALA A 75 13.79 -1.36 -20.88
N THR A 76 12.66 -0.77 -21.28
CA THR A 76 11.79 -1.31 -22.35
C THR A 76 11.82 -0.42 -23.59
N GLU A 77 12.35 -0.92 -24.70
CA GLU A 77 12.35 -0.19 -25.97
C GLU A 77 10.93 0.16 -26.44
N GLY A 78 10.74 1.40 -26.89
CA GLY A 78 9.47 1.89 -27.41
C GLY A 78 8.45 2.35 -26.35
N VAL A 79 8.70 2.13 -25.06
CA VAL A 79 7.86 2.70 -23.98
C VAL A 79 8.19 4.18 -23.81
N THR A 80 7.14 5.01 -23.80
CA THR A 80 7.30 6.45 -23.59
C THR A 80 6.99 6.84 -22.15
N ALA A 81 7.57 7.95 -21.68
CA ALA A 81 7.24 8.54 -20.37
C ALA A 81 5.74 8.83 -20.23
N LYS A 82 5.08 9.26 -21.32
CA LYS A 82 3.63 9.47 -21.35
C LYS A 82 2.85 8.19 -21.08
N GLN A 83 3.32 7.07 -21.61
CA GLN A 83 2.67 5.77 -21.43
C GLN A 83 2.87 5.24 -20.00
N ALA A 84 4.07 5.39 -19.44
CA ALA A 84 4.33 5.08 -18.03
C ALA A 84 3.46 5.92 -17.08
N ALA A 85 3.36 7.23 -17.33
CA ALA A 85 2.48 8.12 -16.56
C ALA A 85 1.01 7.75 -16.70
N ALA A 86 0.54 7.38 -17.90
CA ALA A 86 -0.83 6.91 -18.10
C ALA A 86 -1.12 5.63 -17.31
N THR A 87 -0.16 4.68 -17.26
CA THR A 87 -0.27 3.48 -16.43
C THR A 87 -0.35 3.82 -14.94
N LEU A 88 0.52 4.71 -14.45
CA LEU A 88 0.50 5.14 -13.05
C LEU A 88 -0.85 5.78 -12.68
N MET A 89 -1.37 6.64 -13.54
CA MET A 89 -2.67 7.27 -13.33
C MET A 89 -3.78 6.22 -13.32
N ASN A 90 -3.86 5.32 -14.30
CA ASN A 90 -4.88 4.27 -14.31
C ASN A 90 -4.82 3.40 -13.04
N PHE A 91 -3.62 3.08 -12.56
CA PHE A 91 -3.42 2.37 -11.30
C PHE A 91 -3.92 3.17 -10.09
N ALA A 92 -3.52 4.43 -9.98
CA ALA A 92 -3.95 5.32 -8.90
C ALA A 92 -5.47 5.52 -8.90
N TRP A 93 -6.11 5.66 -10.06
CA TRP A 93 -7.56 5.84 -10.16
C TRP A 93 -8.35 4.57 -9.85
N ALA A 94 -7.84 3.38 -10.21
CA ALA A 94 -8.49 2.10 -9.90
C ALA A 94 -8.43 1.74 -8.40
N GLY A 95 -7.42 2.21 -7.66
CA GLY A 95 -7.27 1.94 -6.22
C GLY A 95 -7.72 3.08 -5.28
N LEU A 96 -7.44 4.33 -5.64
CA LEU A 96 -7.72 5.50 -4.79
C LEU A 96 -9.18 5.96 -4.91
N GLY A 97 -9.86 5.66 -6.03
CA GLY A 97 -11.25 6.08 -6.25
C GLY A 97 -12.24 5.50 -5.23
N ASP A 98 -12.04 4.26 -4.80
CA ASP A 98 -12.86 3.62 -3.77
C ASP A 98 -12.53 4.17 -2.37
N LEU A 99 -11.25 4.39 -2.07
CA LEU A 99 -10.80 5.05 -0.83
C LEU A 99 -11.33 6.49 -0.70
N MET A 100 -11.23 7.30 -1.76
CA MET A 100 -11.82 8.65 -1.84
C MET A 100 -13.35 8.64 -1.87
N ALA A 101 -13.98 7.48 -2.01
CA ALA A 101 -15.43 7.34 -1.87
C ALA A 101 -15.83 6.73 -0.52
N GLY A 102 -14.88 6.56 0.41
CA GLY A 102 -15.11 5.98 1.74
C GLY A 102 -15.41 4.47 1.71
N ARG A 103 -14.97 3.75 0.68
CA ARG A 103 -15.10 2.29 0.55
C ARG A 103 -13.73 1.61 0.70
N PRO A 104 -13.14 1.58 1.91
CA PRO A 104 -11.88 0.87 2.10
C PRO A 104 -12.08 -0.62 1.84
N TRP A 105 -11.09 -1.26 1.22
CA TRP A 105 -11.07 -2.71 1.13
C TRP A 105 -11.01 -3.30 2.54
N SER A 106 -11.87 -4.27 2.83
CA SER A 106 -11.85 -5.04 4.08
C SER A 106 -11.61 -6.51 3.73
N PRO A 107 -10.74 -7.22 4.48
CA PRO A 107 -10.58 -8.65 4.28
C PRO A 107 -11.92 -9.36 4.51
N PRO A 108 -12.24 -10.42 3.75
CA PRO A 108 -13.40 -11.25 4.05
C PRO A 108 -13.26 -11.79 5.48
N GLU A 109 -14.32 -11.71 6.28
CA GLU A 109 -14.30 -12.26 7.63
C GLU A 109 -14.01 -13.76 7.52
N ASP A 110 -12.91 -14.20 8.15
CA ASP A 110 -12.65 -15.62 8.37
C ASP A 110 -13.87 -16.17 9.08
N SER A 111 -14.68 -16.94 8.35
CA SER A 111 -15.87 -17.56 8.91
C SER A 111 -15.41 -18.52 10.00
N GLU A 112 -15.46 -18.07 11.25
CA GLU A 112 -15.31 -18.97 12.40
C GLU A 112 -16.35 -20.08 12.26
N PRO A 113 -15.96 -21.35 12.45
CA PRO A 113 -16.92 -22.45 12.40
C PRO A 113 -17.92 -22.24 13.52
N VAL A 114 -19.21 -22.16 13.16
CA VAL A 114 -20.34 -22.14 14.08
C VAL A 114 -20.15 -23.27 15.10
N PRO A 115 -20.00 -22.99 16.41
CA PRO A 115 -20.03 -24.05 17.39
C PRO A 115 -21.45 -24.60 17.39
N ASP A 116 -21.58 -25.91 17.15
CA ASP A 116 -22.85 -26.62 17.25
C ASP A 116 -23.48 -26.30 18.61
N ALA A 117 -24.48 -25.42 18.58
CA ALA A 117 -25.39 -25.22 19.68
C ALA A 117 -26.35 -26.42 19.71
N GLU A 118 -26.73 -26.77 20.95
CA GLU A 118 -27.75 -27.73 21.36
C GLU A 118 -27.18 -29.12 21.71
N GLY A 119 -27.08 -29.53 22.99
CA GLY A 119 -28.04 -29.32 24.06
C GLY A 119 -29.12 -30.39 24.01
N VAL A 120 -28.82 -31.58 24.54
CA VAL A 120 -29.85 -32.52 25.00
C VAL A 120 -29.56 -32.84 26.47
N PRO A 121 -30.33 -32.33 27.43
CA PRO A 121 -30.22 -32.74 28.82
C PRO A 121 -31.08 -33.97 29.13
N ASP A 122 -30.69 -34.58 30.25
CA ASP A 122 -31.39 -35.52 31.14
C ASP A 122 -31.39 -37.02 30.83
N SER A 123 -30.63 -37.73 31.68
CA SER A 123 -31.04 -39.01 32.26
C SER A 123 -30.36 -39.18 33.63
N GLU A 124 -30.95 -38.62 34.69
CA GLU A 124 -30.73 -39.11 36.06
C GLU A 124 -31.58 -40.38 36.29
N PRO A 125 -31.04 -41.46 36.87
CA PRO A 125 -31.86 -42.60 37.26
C PRO A 125 -32.53 -42.36 38.63
N VAL A 126 -33.86 -42.30 38.62
CA VAL A 126 -34.68 -42.34 39.84
C VAL A 126 -34.54 -43.70 40.53
N ALA A 127 -34.01 -43.68 41.75
CA ALA A 127 -34.12 -44.78 42.70
C ALA A 127 -35.58 -44.94 43.14
N GLN A 128 -36.13 -46.16 43.01
CA GLN A 128 -37.40 -46.51 43.65
C GLN A 128 -37.19 -47.67 44.63
N ALA A 129 -37.47 -47.36 45.89
CA ALA A 129 -37.43 -48.24 47.04
C ALA A 129 -38.53 -49.31 46.97
N ALA A 130 -38.17 -50.53 47.39
CA ALA A 130 -39.11 -51.54 47.86
C ALA A 130 -39.17 -51.46 49.39
N GLY A 131 -40.39 -51.33 49.95
CA GLY A 131 -40.65 -51.30 51.39
C GLY A 131 -41.93 -50.58 51.72
#